data_AF-A0A939EWR5-F1
#
_entry.id   AF-A0A939EWR5-F1
#
_cell.length_a   1.000
_cell.length_b   1.000
_cell.length_c   1.000
_cell.angle_alpha   90.00
_cell.angle_beta   90.00
_cell.angle_gamma   90.00
#
_symmetry.space_group_name_H-M   'P 1'
#
loop_
_entity.id
_entity.type
_entity.pdbx_description
1 polymer ?
#
loop_
_entity_poly.entity_id
_entity_poly.type
_entity_poly.pdbx_seq_one_letter_code
_entity_poly.pdbx_strand_id
1 'polypeptide(L)'
;MDSNVRFLLAARLVNSSADPLVFEFQRDLFNDQPAYVSISRLGWQALSPSQAIGYIADRYLLEHPEEEERVGHALIIYCINQALGLPNPNPGRPVR
;
A
#
# COMPACT_ATOMS: atom_id res chain seq x y z
N MET A 1 25.19 3.84 15.34
CA MET A 1 23.82 4.04 15.84
C MET A 1 22.91 3.53 14.75
N ASP A 2 22.65 2.23 14.77
CA ASP A 2 21.72 1.58 13.86
C ASP A 2 20.31 1.98 14.25
N SER A 3 19.87 3.13 13.73
CA SER A 3 18.52 3.61 13.92
C SER A 3 17.57 2.56 13.37
N ASN A 4 16.88 1.88 14.29
CA ASN A 4 15.63 1.16 14.10
C ASN A 4 14.51 2.08 13.55
N VAL A 5 14.79 2.89 12.52
CA VAL A 5 13.77 3.44 11.61
C VAL A 5 13.31 2.23 10.79
N ARG A 6 12.62 1.31 11.46
CA ARG A 6 11.95 0.17 10.83
C ARG A 6 10.93 0.79 9.89
N PHE A 7 11.30 0.83 8.61
CA PHE A 7 10.45 1.00 7.43
C PHE A 7 9.02 1.42 7.76
N LEU A 8 8.83 2.70 8.04
CA LEU A 8 7.48 3.19 8.29
C LEU A 8 6.77 3.27 6.94
N LEU A 9 5.83 2.37 6.75
CA LEU A 9 4.85 2.40 5.67
C LEU A 9 3.51 1.95 6.24
N ALA A 10 2.49 2.77 6.05
CA ALA A 10 1.12 2.38 6.31
C ALA A 10 0.26 2.77 5.11
N ALA A 11 -0.82 2.03 4.89
CA ALA A 11 -1.82 2.38 3.88
C ALA A 11 -3.19 2.46 4.55
N ARG A 12 -4.03 3.37 4.07
CA ARG A 12 -5.45 3.45 4.45
C ARG A 12 -6.32 3.67 3.21
N LEU A 13 -7.49 3.04 3.19
CA LEU A 13 -8.54 3.36 2.24
C LEU A 13 -9.32 4.56 2.77
N VAL A 14 -9.25 5.69 2.07
CA VAL A 14 -9.81 6.98 2.55
C VAL A 14 -11.33 6.91 2.71
N ASN A 15 -12.02 6.33 1.71
CA ASN A 15 -13.46 6.11 1.74
C ASN A 15 -13.82 4.90 0.85
N SER A 16 -14.33 3.83 1.47
CA SER A 16 -14.69 2.59 0.77
C SER A 16 -15.95 2.71 -0.11
N SER A 17 -16.74 3.77 0.07
CA SER A 17 -17.94 4.08 -0.71
C SER A 17 -17.73 5.12 -1.81
N ALA A 18 -16.53 5.73 -1.91
CA ALA A 18 -16.23 6.75 -2.91
C ALA A 18 -15.97 6.16 -4.32
N ASP A 19 -16.01 7.02 -5.34
CA ASP A 19 -15.47 6.75 -6.67
C ASP A 19 -14.67 7.98 -7.13
N PRO A 20 -13.36 7.85 -7.40
CA PRO A 20 -12.55 6.63 -7.29
C PRO A 20 -12.33 6.18 -5.84
N LEU A 21 -11.94 4.91 -5.67
CA LEU A 21 -11.35 4.42 -4.43
C LEU A 21 -9.94 5.02 -4.30
N VAL A 22 -9.66 5.66 -3.16
CA VAL A 22 -8.38 6.34 -2.91
C VAL A 22 -7.66 5.68 -1.75
N PHE A 23 -6.44 5.23 -2.00
CA PHE A 23 -5.50 4.72 -1.02
C PHE A 23 -4.51 5.83 -0.66
N GLU A 24 -4.40 6.13 0.62
CA GLU A 24 -3.35 7.00 1.15
C GLU A 24 -2.24 6.14 1.73
N PHE A 25 -0.99 6.45 1.36
CA PHE A 25 0.21 5.85 1.87
C PHE A 25 0.96 6.85 2.75
N GLN A 26 1.12 6.50 4.02
CA GLN A 26 1.99 7.19 4.95
C GLN A 26 3.42 6.67 4.81
N ARG A 27 4.36 7.56 4.50
CA ARG A 27 5.75 7.23 4.18
C ARG A 27 6.75 7.61 5.27
N ASP A 28 6.35 8.49 6.19
CA ASP A 28 7.15 9.00 7.29
C ASP A 28 6.33 9.05 8.60
N LEU A 29 7.02 9.28 9.73
CA LEU A 29 6.41 9.24 11.08
C LEU A 29 5.33 10.30 11.31
N PHE A 30 5.40 11.42 10.59
CA PHE A 30 4.54 12.58 10.79
C PHE A 30 3.43 12.66 9.74
N ASN A 31 3.49 11.81 8.70
CA ASN A 31 2.63 11.83 7.53
C ASN A 31 2.63 13.22 6.87
N ASP A 32 3.80 13.85 6.77
CA ASP A 32 3.90 15.23 6.25
C ASP A 32 3.63 15.28 4.74
N GLN A 33 3.96 14.21 4.02
CA GLN A 33 3.75 14.07 2.57
C GLN A 33 3.15 12.72 2.21
N PRO A 34 1.85 12.50 2.48
CA PRO A 34 1.17 11.28 2.08
C PRO A 34 1.12 11.14 0.56
N ALA A 35 1.30 9.91 0.09
CA ALA A 35 1.09 9.57 -1.32
C ALA A 35 -0.32 9.04 -1.53
N TYR A 36 -0.96 9.42 -2.64
CA TYR A 36 -2.34 9.03 -2.94
C TYR A 36 -2.40 8.27 -4.25
N VAL A 37 -2.91 7.04 -4.20
CA VAL A 37 -3.15 6.22 -5.39
C VAL A 37 -4.62 5.93 -5.50
N SER A 38 -5.18 6.10 -6.70
CA SER A 38 -6.61 5.90 -6.93
C SER A 38 -6.88 4.87 -8.01
N ILE A 39 -8.00 4.18 -7.87
CA ILE A 39 -8.58 3.30 -8.89
C ILE A 39 -10.08 3.55 -8.96
N SER A 40 -10.63 3.63 -10.18
CA SER A 40 -12.08 3.75 -10.34
C SER A 40 -12.79 2.54 -9.78
N ARG A 41 -14.02 2.70 -9.30
CA ARG A 41 -14.81 1.58 -8.78
C ARG A 41 -15.04 0.51 -9.85
N LEU A 42 -15.27 0.93 -11.10
CA LEU A 42 -15.39 0.02 -12.24
C LEU A 42 -14.09 -0.77 -12.44
N GLY A 43 -12.94 -0.12 -12.39
CA GLY A 43 -11.63 -0.78 -12.51
C GLY A 43 -11.39 -1.77 -11.37
N TRP A 44 -11.73 -1.40 -10.15
CA TRP A 44 -11.64 -2.28 -8.97
C TRP A 44 -12.50 -3.54 -9.14
N GLN A 45 -13.73 -3.39 -9.63
CA GLN A 45 -14.67 -4.49 -9.84
C GLN A 45 -14.32 -5.37 -11.06
N ALA A 46 -13.62 -4.81 -12.05
CA ALA A 46 -13.19 -5.53 -13.24
C ALA A 46 -11.98 -6.45 -12.98
N LEU A 47 -11.25 -6.23 -11.88
CA LEU A 47 -10.07 -7.01 -11.50
C LEU A 47 -10.41 -8.02 -10.41
N SER A 48 -9.68 -9.13 -10.36
CA SER A 48 -9.69 -9.98 -9.17
C SER A 48 -9.08 -9.21 -7.98
N PRO A 49 -9.40 -9.57 -6.72
CA PRO A 49 -8.84 -8.87 -5.56
C PRO A 49 -7.31 -8.78 -5.56
N SER A 50 -6.61 -9.86 -5.95
CA SER A 50 -5.15 -9.86 -6.02
C SER A 50 -4.61 -8.96 -7.14
N GLN A 51 -5.30 -8.91 -8.29
CA GLN A 51 -4.93 -8.02 -9.39
C GLN A 51 -5.18 -6.55 -9.04
N ALA A 52 -6.27 -6.22 -8.36
CA ALA A 52 -6.58 -4.87 -7.91
C ALA A 52 -5.54 -4.37 -6.89
N ILE A 53 -5.15 -5.22 -5.93
CA ILE A 53 -4.09 -4.91 -4.97
C ILE A 53 -2.73 -4.74 -5.67
N GLY A 54 -2.40 -5.63 -6.60
CA GLY A 54 -1.19 -5.52 -7.41
C GLY A 54 -1.15 -4.21 -8.20
N TYR A 55 -2.25 -3.85 -8.86
CA TYR A 55 -2.38 -2.58 -9.58
C TYR A 55 -2.09 -1.37 -8.70
N ILE A 56 -2.63 -1.33 -7.47
CA ILE A 56 -2.39 -0.22 -6.54
C ILE A 56 -0.91 -0.17 -6.12
N ALA A 57 -0.29 -1.31 -5.82
CA ALA A 57 1.12 -1.36 -5.46
C ALA A 57 2.03 -0.93 -6.62
N ASP A 58 1.76 -1.42 -7.83
CA ASP A 58 2.54 -1.10 -9.02
C ASP A 58 2.39 0.37 -9.38
N ARG A 59 1.17 0.94 -9.23
CA ARG A 59 0.92 2.36 -9.43
C ARG A 59 1.64 3.23 -8.40
N TYR A 60 1.65 2.80 -7.13
CA TYR A 60 2.41 3.46 -6.07
C TYR A 60 3.92 3.48 -6.38
N LEU A 61 4.50 2.34 -6.77
CA LEU A 61 5.92 2.25 -7.12
C LEU A 61 6.29 2.99 -8.40
N LEU A 62 5.36 3.11 -9.35
CA LEU A 62 5.60 3.92 -10.55
C LEU A 62 5.76 5.41 -10.20
N GLU A 63 5.04 5.90 -9.19
CA GLU A 63 5.12 7.28 -8.72
C GLU A 63 6.24 7.50 -7.70
N HIS A 64 6.63 6.45 -6.98
CA HIS A 64 7.64 6.46 -5.93
C HIS A 64 8.60 5.27 -6.07
N PRO A 65 9.44 5.22 -7.12
CA PRO A 65 10.31 4.07 -7.40
C PRO A 65 11.33 3.81 -6.29
N GLU A 66 11.73 4.84 -5.54
CA GLU A 66 12.62 4.73 -4.39
C GLU A 66 12.04 3.84 -3.27
N GLU A 67 10.73 3.64 -3.24
CA GLU A 67 10.06 2.82 -2.24
C GLU A 67 10.30 1.32 -2.47
N GLU A 68 10.62 0.89 -3.70
CA GLU A 68 10.96 -0.50 -3.95
C GLU A 68 12.22 -0.91 -3.18
N GLU A 69 13.26 -0.07 -3.20
CA GLU A 69 14.49 -0.29 -2.43
C GLU A 69 14.27 -0.05 -0.93
N ARG A 70 13.46 0.95 -0.58
CA ARG A 70 13.22 1.32 0.83
C ARG A 70 12.42 0.26 1.57
N VAL A 71 11.28 -0.18 1.04
CA VAL A 71 10.32 -1.01 1.79
C VAL A 71 10.01 -2.34 1.11
N GLY A 72 10.28 -2.44 -0.19
CA GLY A 72 9.98 -3.62 -0.99
C GLY A 72 8.50 -3.75 -1.36
N HIS A 73 8.26 -4.29 -2.55
CA HIS A 73 6.91 -4.54 -3.09
C HIS A 73 6.03 -5.36 -2.14
N ALA A 74 6.61 -6.38 -1.48
CA ALA A 74 5.87 -7.25 -0.56
C ALA A 74 5.28 -6.50 0.65
N LEU A 75 6.00 -5.50 1.20
CA LEU A 75 5.49 -4.72 2.33
C LEU A 75 4.38 -3.77 1.90
N ILE A 76 4.49 -3.19 0.70
CA ILE A 76 3.44 -2.34 0.11
C ILE A 76 2.15 -3.16 -0.06
N ILE A 77 2.24 -4.34 -0.66
CA ILE A 77 1.10 -5.28 -0.81
C ILE A 77 0.51 -5.63 0.55
N TYR A 78 1.36 -5.90 1.56
CA TYR A 78 0.91 -6.16 2.92
C TYR A 78 0.11 -4.99 3.50
N CYS A 79 0.60 -3.76 3.39
CA CYS A 79 -0.08 -2.55 3.87
C CYS A 79 -1.44 -2.35 3.18
N ILE A 80 -1.53 -2.60 1.87
CA ILE A 80 -2.81 -2.51 1.13
C ILE A 80 -3.81 -3.57 1.64
N ASN A 81 -3.36 -4.81 1.87
CA ASN A 81 -4.21 -5.86 2.45
C ASN A 81 -4.75 -5.46 3.83
N GLN A 82 -3.89 -4.89 4.69
CA GLN A 82 -4.31 -4.38 6.00
C GLN A 82 -5.31 -3.23 5.88
N ALA A 83 -5.11 -2.30 4.93
CA ALA A 83 -6.05 -1.20 4.67
C ALA A 83 -7.45 -1.69 4.26
N LEU A 84 -7.54 -2.88 3.67
CA LEU A 84 -8.77 -3.53 3.23
C LEU A 84 -9.38 -4.45 4.29
N GLY A 85 -8.73 -4.61 5.45
CA GLY A 85 -9.14 -5.56 6.49
C GLY A 85 -8.96 -7.03 6.07
N LEU A 86 -8.11 -7.31 5.09
CA LEU A 86 -7.86 -8.67 4.61
C LEU A 86 -6.81 -9.36 5.49
N PRO A 87 -6.98 -10.67 5.77
CA PRO A 87 -5.99 -11.44 6.51
C PRO A 87 -4.66 -11.47 5.75
N ASN A 88 -3.55 -11.38 6.47
CA ASN A 88 -2.21 -11.40 5.89
C ASN A 88 -2.02 -12.66 5.03
N PRO A 89 -1.74 -12.54 3.71
CA PRO A 89 -1.51 -13.70 2.86
C PRO A 89 -0.21 -14.46 3.19
N ASN A 90 0.69 -13.89 4.01
CA ASN A 90 1.93 -14.53 4.47
C ASN A 90 2.16 -14.31 5.98
N PRO A 91 1.49 -15.09 6.86
CA PRO A 91 1.66 -14.98 8.31
C PRO A 91 3.02 -15.50 8.84
N GLY A 92 3.89 -16.06 7.97
CA GLY A 92 5.05 -16.84 8.40
C GLY A 92 6.45 -16.27 8.08
N ARG A 93 6.57 -15.10 7.44
CA ARG A 93 7.90 -14.56 7.07
C ARG A 93 8.28 -13.39 7.97
N PRO A 94 9.23 -13.55 8.92
CA PRO A 94 9.77 -12.42 9.65
C PRO A 94 10.48 -11.49 8.66
N VAL A 95 10.16 -10.20 8.72
CA VAL A 95 10.96 -9.13 8.12
C VAL A 95 12.31 -9.19 8.82
N ARG A 96 13.34 -9.64 8.09
CA ARG A 96 14.71 -9.72 8.58
C ARG A 96 15.37 -8.36 8.52
#